data_AF-A0A9D3AXU5-F1
#
_entry.id   AF-A0A9D3AXU5-F1
#
_cell.length_a   1.000
_cell.length_b   1.000
_cell.length_c   1.000
_cell.angle_alpha   90.00
_cell.angle_beta   90.00
_cell.angle_gamma   90.00
#
_symmetry.space_group_name_H-M   'P 1'
#
loop_
_entity.id
_entity.type
_entity.pdbx_description
1 polymer ?
#
loop_
_entity_poly.entity_id
_entity_poly.type
_entity_poly.pdbx_seq_one_letter_code
_entity_poly.pdbx_strand_id
1 'polypeptide(L)'
;MGFIQKMAESAKHLGNQAKDLSGIAGDKARDISKKSSELFEVTKLKYEIKKMEREMENNLAGIGALYYQQQSGMDDVSLGEELSRLLSDTRELEKQMKELEKQIEDMQPEVPVCSDCGKVLPAGGKFCSFCGKQVVE
;
A
#
# COMPACT_ATOMS: atom_id res chain seq x y z
N MET A 1 -9.77 -1.09 0.78
CA MET A 1 -9.51 -2.42 1.36
C MET A 1 -8.57 -2.26 2.53
N GLY A 2 -8.79 -2.95 3.64
CA GLY A 2 -7.84 -2.97 4.75
C GLY A 2 -6.50 -3.53 4.31
N PHE A 3 -5.39 -3.10 4.91
CA PHE A 3 -4.07 -3.55 4.53
C PHE A 3 -3.93 -5.08 4.65
N ILE A 4 -4.50 -5.68 5.71
CA ILE A 4 -4.55 -7.14 5.87
C ILE A 4 -5.31 -7.84 4.72
N GLN A 5 -6.38 -7.24 4.18
CA GLN A 5 -7.07 -7.81 3.02
C GLN A 5 -6.18 -7.78 1.77
N LYS A 6 -5.49 -6.67 1.52
CA LYS A 6 -4.53 -6.55 0.41
C LYS A 6 -3.39 -7.57 0.55
N MET A 7 -2.89 -7.78 1.78
CA MET A 7 -1.85 -8.78 2.05
C MET A 7 -2.36 -10.22 1.91
N ALA A 8 -3.57 -10.51 2.39
CA ALA A 8 -4.19 -11.83 2.21
C ALA A 8 -4.48 -12.13 0.73
N GLU A 9 -4.87 -11.13 -0.06
CA GLU A 9 -4.99 -11.24 -1.52
C GLU A 9 -3.63 -11.41 -2.19
N SER A 10 -2.62 -10.62 -1.81
CA SER A 10 -1.26 -10.74 -2.32
C SER A 10 -0.66 -12.12 -2.04
N ALA A 11 -0.88 -12.68 -0.85
CA ALA A 11 -0.47 -14.04 -0.49
C ALA A 11 -1.15 -15.11 -1.36
N LYS A 12 -2.43 -14.90 -1.74
CA LYS A 12 -3.14 -15.77 -2.70
C LYS A 12 -2.58 -15.64 -4.13
N HIS A 13 -2.02 -14.48 -4.49
CA HIS A 13 -1.47 -14.20 -5.82
C HIS A 13 0.03 -14.47 -5.97
N LEU A 14 0.79 -14.67 -4.89
CA LEU A 14 2.23 -15.02 -4.92
C LEU A 14 2.53 -16.32 -5.68
N GLY A 15 1.55 -17.21 -5.86
CA GLY A 15 1.67 -18.39 -6.72
C GLY A 15 1.73 -18.08 -8.23
N ASN A 16 1.32 -16.89 -8.68
CA ASN A 16 1.09 -16.60 -10.11
C ASN A 16 1.78 -15.36 -10.67
N GLN A 17 2.57 -14.59 -9.91
CA GLN A 17 3.14 -13.33 -10.41
C GLN A 17 4.64 -13.19 -10.20
N ALA A 18 5.41 -13.93 -11.03
CA ALA A 18 6.85 -13.75 -11.21
C ALA A 18 7.22 -13.06 -12.54
N LYS A 19 6.26 -12.43 -13.25
CA LYS A 19 6.48 -11.93 -14.63
C LYS A 19 6.53 -10.43 -14.86
N ASP A 20 6.15 -9.56 -13.91
CA ASP A 20 6.00 -8.11 -14.24
C ASP A 20 6.97 -7.16 -13.51
N LEU A 21 8.00 -7.66 -12.82
CA LEU A 21 9.00 -6.80 -12.17
C LEU A 21 10.09 -6.25 -13.12
N SER A 22 10.05 -6.56 -14.42
CA SER A 22 11.03 -6.03 -15.39
C SER A 22 10.58 -4.78 -16.17
N GLY A 23 9.39 -4.22 -15.90
CA GLY A 23 8.80 -3.17 -16.75
C GLY A 23 8.84 -1.73 -16.22
N ILE A 24 9.15 -1.49 -14.94
CA ILE A 24 8.93 -0.16 -14.31
C ILE A 24 10.22 0.67 -14.19
N ALA A 25 11.30 0.29 -14.87
CA ALA A 25 12.59 1.00 -14.83
C ALA A 25 12.91 1.88 -16.06
N GLY A 26 11.98 2.02 -17.03
CA GLY A 26 12.30 2.60 -18.35
C GLY A 26 12.00 4.08 -18.58
N ASP A 27 10.75 4.54 -18.44
CA ASP A 27 10.29 5.61 -19.36
C ASP A 27 9.65 6.87 -18.75
N LYS A 28 10.04 7.32 -17.54
CA LYS A 28 9.65 8.67 -17.07
C LYS A 28 10.79 9.43 -16.38
N ALA A 29 11.86 9.68 -17.14
CA ALA A 29 12.83 10.71 -16.84
C ALA A 29 12.66 11.86 -17.83
N ARG A 30 11.71 12.76 -17.57
CA ARG A 30 11.64 14.14 -18.10
C ARG A 30 10.57 14.90 -17.31
N ASP A 31 10.95 16.08 -16.82
CA ASP A 31 10.21 17.02 -15.96
C ASP A 31 10.29 16.83 -14.43
N ILE A 32 11.53 16.75 -13.89
CA ILE A 32 11.80 17.02 -12.46
C ILE A 32 12.82 18.17 -12.38
N SER A 33 12.32 19.40 -12.29
CA SER A 33 13.16 20.55 -11.88
C SER A 33 12.47 21.48 -10.90
N LYS A 34 11.25 21.16 -10.44
CA LYS A 34 10.51 21.97 -9.44
C LYS A 34 9.92 21.20 -8.24
N LYS A 35 10.26 19.92 -8.02
CA LYS A 35 9.68 19.08 -6.94
C LYS A 35 10.68 18.19 -6.20
N SER A 36 11.95 18.59 -6.03
CA SER A 36 12.92 17.73 -5.31
C SER A 36 12.47 17.46 -3.87
N SER A 37 12.05 18.49 -3.12
CA SER A 37 11.64 18.35 -1.71
C SER A 37 10.41 17.44 -1.50
N GLU A 38 9.33 17.65 -2.28
CA GLU A 38 8.11 16.85 -2.19
C GLU A 38 8.36 15.37 -2.54
N LEU A 39 9.22 15.10 -3.54
CA LEU A 39 9.59 13.73 -3.90
C LEU A 39 10.39 13.03 -2.79
N PHE A 40 11.25 13.77 -2.07
CA PHE A 40 11.96 13.24 -0.90
C PHE A 40 10.99 12.92 0.25
N GLU A 41 10.02 13.80 0.52
CA GLU A 41 9.01 13.57 1.56
C GLU A 41 8.16 12.34 1.27
N VAL A 42 7.64 12.19 0.04
CA VAL A 42 6.90 10.99 -0.37
C VAL A 42 7.75 9.73 -0.25
N THR A 43 9.03 9.79 -0.61
CA THR A 43 9.94 8.63 -0.48
C THR A 43 10.16 8.24 0.97
N LYS A 44 10.30 9.23 1.87
CA LYS A 44 10.42 9.00 3.32
C LYS A 44 9.16 8.36 3.89
N LEU A 45 7.98 8.89 3.56
CA LEU A 45 6.70 8.33 3.99
C LEU A 45 6.54 6.88 3.52
N LYS A 46 6.88 6.59 2.25
CA LYS A 46 6.88 5.21 1.72
C LYS A 46 7.84 4.27 2.45
N TYR A 47 9.00 4.78 2.87
CA TYR A 47 9.94 3.98 3.66
C TYR A 47 9.39 3.65 5.05
N GLU A 48 8.77 4.61 5.73
CA GLU A 48 8.11 4.37 7.03
C GLU A 48 6.97 3.36 6.90
N ILE A 49 6.14 3.47 5.85
CA ILE A 49 5.12 2.45 5.54
C ILE A 49 5.77 1.08 5.40
N LYS A 50 6.82 0.92 4.58
CA LYS A 50 7.53 -0.38 4.42
C LYS A 50 8.09 -0.94 5.71
N LYS A 51 8.51 -0.08 6.64
CA LYS A 51 8.97 -0.50 7.96
C LYS A 51 7.81 -1.04 8.80
N MET A 52 6.69 -0.33 8.82
CA MET A 52 5.46 -0.75 9.50
C MET A 52 4.87 -2.04 8.89
N GLU A 53 4.95 -2.22 7.56
CA GLU A 53 4.55 -3.46 6.87
C GLU A 53 5.28 -4.68 7.42
N ARG A 54 6.62 -4.58 7.58
CA ARG A 54 7.43 -5.67 8.14
C ARG A 54 7.10 -5.96 9.60
N GLU A 55 6.85 -4.92 10.38
CA GLU A 55 6.43 -5.08 11.78
C GLU A 55 5.08 -5.80 11.86
N MET A 56 4.16 -5.45 10.97
CA MET A 56 2.87 -6.12 10.87
C MET A 56 2.99 -7.59 10.45
N GLU A 57 3.85 -7.90 9.47
CA GLU A 57 4.14 -9.29 9.08
C GLU A 57 4.64 -10.12 10.28
N ASN A 58 5.54 -9.56 11.10
CA ASN A 58 6.02 -10.20 12.32
C ASN A 58 4.90 -10.43 13.33
N ASN A 59 4.04 -9.42 13.56
CA ASN A 59 2.91 -9.56 14.47
C ASN A 59 1.93 -10.63 14.00
N LEU A 60 1.60 -10.67 12.70
CA LEU A 60 0.71 -11.67 12.12
C LEU A 60 1.29 -13.09 12.25
N ALA A 61 2.60 -13.25 12.05
CA ALA A 61 3.28 -14.53 12.28
C ALA A 61 3.21 -14.96 13.76
N GLY A 62 3.44 -14.01 14.68
CA GLY A 62 3.31 -14.23 16.12
C GLY A 62 1.89 -14.62 16.53
N ILE A 63 0.88 -13.88 16.04
CA ILE A 63 -0.54 -14.18 16.24
C ILE A 63 -0.87 -15.60 15.76
N GLY A 64 -0.40 -15.98 14.57
CA GLY A 64 -0.61 -17.32 14.02
C GLY A 64 0.01 -18.42 14.88
N ALA A 65 1.23 -18.20 15.38
CA ALA A 65 1.92 -19.13 16.26
C ALA A 65 1.20 -19.30 17.61
N LEU A 66 0.82 -18.19 18.26
CA LEU A 66 0.09 -18.21 19.54
C LEU A 66 -1.28 -18.87 19.35
N TYR A 67 -1.99 -18.53 18.28
CA TYR A 67 -3.28 -19.16 17.98
C TYR A 67 -3.15 -20.67 17.77
N TYR A 68 -2.12 -21.13 17.06
CA TYR A 68 -1.86 -22.57 16.90
C TYR A 68 -1.54 -23.25 18.25
N GLN A 69 -0.73 -22.63 19.11
CA GLN A 69 -0.42 -23.15 20.45
C GLN A 69 -1.67 -23.28 21.31
N GLN A 70 -2.53 -22.25 21.29
CA GLN A 70 -3.81 -22.26 21.98
C GLN A 70 -4.68 -23.45 21.52
N GLN A 71 -4.82 -23.64 20.20
CA GLN A 71 -5.60 -24.76 19.64
C GLN A 71 -4.95 -26.13 19.86
N SER A 72 -3.64 -26.16 20.12
CA SER A 72 -2.90 -27.38 20.45
C SER A 72 -3.07 -27.81 21.93
N GLY A 73 -3.90 -27.10 22.70
CA GLY A 73 -4.17 -27.39 24.11
C GLY A 73 -3.14 -26.78 25.07
N MET A 74 -2.26 -25.92 24.58
CA MET A 74 -1.39 -25.08 25.41
C MET A 74 -2.04 -23.70 25.54
N ASP A 75 -3.13 -23.62 26.31
CA ASP A 75 -3.83 -22.36 26.58
C ASP A 75 -3.53 -21.94 28.03
N ASP A 76 -2.84 -20.81 28.18
CA ASP A 76 -2.60 -20.18 29.47
C ASP A 76 -2.84 -18.66 29.38
N VAL A 77 -3.00 -18.03 30.54
CA VAL A 77 -3.34 -16.60 30.64
C VAL A 77 -2.28 -15.71 29.98
N SER A 78 -1.00 -16.08 30.06
CA SER A 78 0.09 -15.30 29.47
C SER A 78 0.02 -15.31 27.94
N LEU A 79 -0.39 -16.44 27.37
CA LEU A 79 -0.56 -16.60 25.93
C LEU A 79 -1.71 -15.73 25.40
N GLY A 80 -2.84 -15.68 26.13
CA GLY A 80 -3.98 -14.82 25.80
C GLY A 80 -3.66 -13.32 25.90
N GLU A 81 -2.85 -12.91 26.88
CA GLU A 81 -2.39 -11.53 27.04
C GLU A 81 -1.49 -11.09 25.87
N GLU A 82 -0.52 -11.91 25.49
CA GLU A 82 0.37 -11.61 24.36
C GLU A 82 -0.39 -11.60 23.03
N LEU A 83 -1.33 -12.53 22.82
CA LEU A 83 -2.21 -12.51 21.64
C LEU A 83 -3.03 -11.22 21.56
N SER A 84 -3.60 -10.80 22.69
CA SER A 84 -4.39 -9.56 22.78
C SER A 84 -3.54 -8.33 22.49
N ARG A 85 -2.30 -8.30 23.01
CA ARG A 85 -1.32 -7.25 22.75
C ARG A 85 -0.97 -7.18 21.26
N LEU A 86 -0.56 -8.28 20.65
CA LEU A 86 -0.21 -8.31 19.23
C LEU A 86 -1.38 -7.89 18.34
N LEU A 87 -2.61 -8.28 18.67
CA LEU A 87 -3.81 -7.82 17.97
C LEU A 87 -4.03 -6.31 18.08
N SER A 88 -3.80 -5.73 19.27
CA SER A 88 -3.88 -4.28 19.49
C SER A 88 -2.81 -3.54 18.68
N ASP A 89 -1.55 -3.97 18.79
CA ASP A 89 -0.41 -3.36 18.10
C ASP A 89 -0.59 -3.43 16.57
N THR A 90 -1.08 -4.56 16.05
CA THR A 90 -1.39 -4.74 14.63
C THR A 90 -2.46 -3.77 14.14
N ARG A 91 -3.53 -3.54 14.92
CA ARG A 91 -4.59 -2.59 14.56
C ARG A 91 -4.09 -1.14 14.52
N GLU A 92 -3.21 -0.79 15.45
CA GLU A 92 -2.63 0.54 15.48
C GLU A 92 -1.68 0.76 14.29
N LEU A 93 -0.85 -0.23 13.94
CA LEU A 93 -0.03 -0.19 12.73
C LEU A 93 -0.89 -0.01 11.46
N GLU A 94 -2.01 -0.74 11.32
CA GLU A 94 -2.93 -0.56 10.18
C GLU A 94 -3.46 0.87 10.08
N LYS A 95 -3.81 1.46 11.22
CA LYS A 95 -4.33 2.83 11.28
C LYS A 95 -3.25 3.85 10.90
N GLN A 96 -2.03 3.69 11.42
CA GLN A 96 -0.91 4.58 11.10
C GLN A 96 -0.52 4.50 9.63
N MET A 97 -0.45 3.29 9.07
CA MET A 97 -0.15 3.10 7.66
C MET A 97 -1.21 3.74 6.76
N LYS A 98 -2.49 3.59 7.10
CA LYS A 98 -3.58 4.23 6.35
C LYS A 98 -3.50 5.76 6.36
N GLU A 99 -3.08 6.34 7.49
CA GLU A 99 -2.89 7.79 7.58
C GLU A 99 -1.70 8.25 6.72
N LEU A 100 -0.59 7.51 6.73
CA LEU A 100 0.56 7.80 5.88
C LEU A 100 0.26 7.62 4.38
N GLU A 101 -0.51 6.59 4.02
CA GLU A 101 -1.01 6.39 2.65
C GLU A 101 -1.83 7.60 2.19
N LYS A 102 -2.74 8.09 3.05
CA LYS A 102 -3.53 9.28 2.77
C LYS A 102 -2.68 10.53 2.60
N GLN A 103 -1.66 10.74 3.45
CA GLN A 103 -0.73 11.86 3.30
C GLN A 103 0.02 11.82 1.96
N ILE A 104 0.38 10.63 1.49
CA ILE A 104 1.00 10.47 0.16
C ILE A 104 0.01 10.82 -0.95
N GLU A 105 -1.24 10.37 -0.84
CA GLU A 105 -2.31 10.70 -1.81
C GLU A 105 -2.55 12.22 -1.87
N ASP A 106 -2.64 12.89 -0.72
CA ASP A 106 -2.83 14.35 -0.62
C ASP A 106 -1.64 15.15 -1.23
N MET A 107 -0.43 14.57 -1.21
CA MET A 107 0.77 15.16 -1.83
C MET A 107 0.88 14.89 -3.34
N GLN A 108 0.12 13.91 -3.87
CA GLN A 108 0.13 13.57 -5.28
C GLN A 108 -0.94 14.38 -6.02
N PRO A 109 -0.62 14.99 -7.18
CA PRO A 109 -1.64 15.68 -7.97
C PRO A 109 -2.71 14.68 -8.41
N GLU A 110 -3.99 15.04 -8.23
CA GLU A 110 -5.11 14.25 -8.75
C GLU A 110 -4.88 14.01 -10.24
N VAL A 111 -4.80 12.73 -10.61
CA VAL A 111 -4.53 12.36 -11.99
C VAL A 111 -5.87 12.40 -12.72
N PRO A 112 -6.09 13.31 -13.68
CA PRO A 112 -7.39 13.47 -14.33
C PRO A 112 -7.79 12.14 -14.98
N VAL A 113 -9.05 11.74 -14.85
CA VAL A 113 -9.57 10.52 -15.48
C VAL A 113 -10.50 10.91 -16.62
N CYS A 114 -10.39 10.21 -17.76
CA CYS A 114 -11.28 10.45 -18.88
C CYS A 114 -12.71 10.01 -18.53
N SER A 115 -13.66 10.94 -18.65
CA SER A 115 -15.10 10.71 -18.39
C SER A 115 -15.78 9.69 -19.31
N ASP A 116 -15.09 9.24 -20.35
CA ASP A 116 -15.66 8.37 -21.39
C ASP A 116 -15.03 6.98 -21.41
N CYS A 117 -13.70 6.90 -21.38
CA CYS A 117 -13.00 5.62 -21.39
C CYS A 117 -12.48 5.18 -20.01
N GLY A 118 -12.59 6.04 -18.99
CA GLY A 118 -12.12 5.74 -17.63
C GLY A 118 -10.61 5.65 -17.47
N LYS A 119 -9.81 5.96 -18.50
CA LYS A 119 -8.35 5.91 -18.42
C LYS A 119 -7.78 7.18 -17.81
N VAL A 120 -6.72 6.99 -17.04
CA VAL A 120 -5.93 8.08 -16.43
C VAL A 120 -5.26 8.90 -17.53
N LEU A 121 -5.50 10.21 -17.50
CA LEU A 121 -5.01 11.18 -18.46
C LEU A 121 -3.67 11.75 -17.98
N PRO A 122 -2.67 11.89 -18.86
CA PRO A 122 -1.49 12.67 -18.55
C PRO A 122 -1.86 14.15 -18.34
N ALA A 123 -1.17 14.81 -17.41
CA ALA A 123 -1.45 16.20 -17.05
C ALA A 123 -1.37 17.15 -18.27
N GLY A 124 -2.35 18.06 -18.40
CA GLY A 124 -2.35 19.14 -19.39
C GLY A 124 -2.84 18.78 -20.80
N GLY A 125 -3.39 17.58 -21.01
CA GLY A 125 -3.96 17.18 -22.31
C GLY A 125 -5.37 17.73 -22.54
N LYS A 126 -5.59 18.46 -23.65
CA LYS A 126 -6.95 18.90 -24.09
C LYS A 126 -7.83 17.74 -24.57
N PHE A 127 -7.22 16.62 -24.93
CA PHE A 127 -7.88 15.42 -25.45
C PHE A 127 -7.31 14.17 -24.79
N CYS A 128 -8.15 13.14 -24.66
CA CYS A 128 -7.75 11.84 -24.15
C CYS A 128 -6.79 11.16 -25.13
N SER A 129 -5.58 10.84 -24.68
CA SER A 129 -4.57 10.10 -25.47
C SER A 129 -5.00 8.68 -25.86
N PHE A 130 -6.09 8.16 -25.29
CA PHE A 130 -6.55 6.78 -25.52
C PHE A 130 -7.84 6.69 -26.34
N CYS A 131 -8.81 7.57 -26.12
CA CYS A 131 -10.09 7.55 -26.85
C CYS A 131 -10.34 8.82 -27.69
N GLY A 132 -9.47 9.82 -27.62
CA GLY A 132 -9.60 11.07 -28.39
C GLY A 132 -10.64 12.05 -27.88
N LYS A 133 -11.42 11.71 -26.84
CA LYS A 133 -12.45 12.62 -26.31
C LYS A 133 -11.84 13.84 -25.65
N GLN A 134 -12.43 15.01 -25.87
CA GLN A 134 -12.02 16.25 -25.24
C GLN A 134 -12.16 16.14 -23.72
N VAL A 135 -11.09 16.50 -23.00
CA VAL A 135 -11.10 16.59 -21.55
C VAL A 135 -11.78 17.91 -21.24
N VAL A 136 -13.06 17.85 -20.91
CA VAL A 136 -13.85 19.01 -20.50
C VAL A 136 -13.31 19.46 -19.14
N GLU A 137 -12.88 20.73 -19.04
CA GLU A 137 -12.65 21.42 -17.77
C GLU A 137 -13.93 21.44 -16.91
#